data_AF-A0A7C0VQ13-F1
#
_entry.id   AF-A0A7C0VQ13-F1
#
_cell.length_a   1.000
_cell.length_b   1.000
_cell.length_c   1.000
_cell.angle_alpha   90.00
_cell.angle_beta   90.00
_cell.angle_gamma   90.00
#
_symmetry.space_group_name_H-M   'P 1'
#
loop_
_entity.id
_entity.type
_entity.pdbx_description
1 polymer ?
#
loop_
_entity_poly.entity_id
_entity_poly.type
_entity_poly.pdbx_seq_one_letter_code
_entity_poly.pdbx_strand_id
1 'polypeptide(L)'
;MDAMYIIFIAFVAISLIAGILAMFLWVMVYQNVQKGSIAWLLLALTAVFLITTTIFPTILIQYSGDEAATNAMLMFLAFWSVVYTSTFAGAGFLIYRAFKTIPKEYIGEFLVEGMVWSVPKADELSHLFGKSVLVEYTPESRYEDAVIEITLRIFGECRNAILISNEPRISEYKSKLHDLVDIGAMKFIEISATAEEIVERKGIVTLPLNRVEQFSDLFLQMHEGIWIIFEPVSHLISEHGVDRAYDIVSKSVELFSHKQFNVIALINRDAHDRSVISKFEGLFLNQADLTTDKIRVRKGGQEEYIRMIAGEQFFIHGDGGARVTRD
;
A
#
# COMPACT_ATOMS: atom_id res chain seq x y z
N MET A 1 -53.37 -8.13 -8.87
CA MET A 1 -51.93 -7.95 -9.16
C MET A 1 -51.21 -9.09 -8.47
N ASP A 2 -50.64 -10.02 -9.23
CA ASP A 2 -49.94 -11.16 -8.65
C ASP A 2 -48.75 -10.69 -7.79
N ALA A 3 -48.47 -11.40 -6.70
CA ALA A 3 -47.36 -11.10 -5.80
C ALA A 3 -46.01 -10.99 -6.55
N MET A 4 -45.88 -11.75 -7.63
CA MET A 4 -44.73 -11.73 -8.54
C MET A 4 -44.56 -10.39 -9.27
N TYR A 5 -45.66 -9.73 -9.66
CA TYR A 5 -45.63 -8.38 -10.24
C TYR A 5 -45.15 -7.32 -9.25
N ILE A 6 -45.55 -7.44 -7.98
CA ILE A 6 -45.13 -6.50 -6.92
C ILE A 6 -43.64 -6.66 -6.64
N ILE A 7 -43.13 -7.90 -6.56
CA ILE A 7 -41.71 -8.19 -6.38
C ILE A 7 -40.90 -7.65 -7.57
N PHE A 8 -41.41 -7.80 -8.79
CA PHE A 8 -40.77 -7.29 -9.98
C PHE A 8 -40.69 -5.75 -9.99
N ILE A 9 -41.78 -5.05 -9.66
CA ILE A 9 -41.79 -3.59 -9.55
C ILE A 9 -40.82 -3.12 -8.46
N ALA A 10 -40.78 -3.79 -7.31
CA ALA A 10 -39.84 -3.47 -6.24
C ALA A 10 -38.39 -3.67 -6.66
N PHE A 11 -38.08 -4.77 -7.36
CA PHE A 11 -36.74 -5.03 -7.90
C PHE A 11 -36.31 -3.96 -8.91
N VAL A 12 -37.20 -3.57 -9.83
CA VAL A 12 -36.93 -2.50 -10.81
C VAL A 12 -36.66 -1.17 -10.10
N ALA A 13 -37.44 -0.82 -9.09
CA ALA A 13 -37.24 0.41 -8.32
C ALA A 13 -35.90 0.43 -7.57
N ILE A 14 -35.55 -0.69 -6.91
CA ILE A 14 -34.26 -0.84 -6.21
C ILE A 14 -33.09 -0.77 -7.19
N SER A 15 -33.18 -1.44 -8.33
CA SER A 15 -32.15 -1.44 -9.37
C SER A 15 -31.95 -0.04 -9.97
N LEU A 16 -33.03 0.70 -10.18
CA LEU A 16 -32.97 2.08 -10.66
C LEU A 16 -32.29 3.00 -9.64
N ILE A 17 -32.66 2.91 -8.36
CA ILE A 17 -32.02 3.69 -7.29
C ILE A 17 -30.53 3.33 -7.17
N ALA A 18 -30.19 2.04 -7.16
CA ALA A 18 -28.81 1.57 -7.09
C ALA A 18 -27.99 2.04 -8.30
N GLY A 19 -28.58 2.02 -9.50
CA GLY A 19 -27.95 2.54 -10.71
C GLY A 19 -27.73 4.06 -10.66
N ILE A 20 -28.68 4.84 -10.14
CA ILE A 20 -28.54 6.28 -9.93
C ILE A 20 -27.42 6.58 -8.91
N LEU A 21 -27.37 5.83 -7.81
CA LEU A 21 -26.31 5.96 -6.81
C LEU A 21 -24.93 5.59 -7.39
N ALA A 22 -24.86 4.54 -8.20
CA ALA A 22 -23.64 4.15 -8.89
C ALA A 22 -23.18 5.24 -9.88
N MET A 23 -24.10 5.81 -10.67
CA MET A 23 -23.79 6.94 -11.55
C MET A 23 -23.29 8.15 -10.76
N PHE A 24 -23.93 8.48 -9.63
CA PHE A 24 -23.50 9.58 -8.77
C PHE A 24 -22.10 9.34 -8.19
N LEU A 25 -21.82 8.13 -7.72
CA LEU A 25 -20.50 7.73 -7.24
C LEU A 25 -19.43 7.86 -8.34
N TRP A 26 -19.73 7.42 -9.58
CA TRP A 26 -18.80 7.55 -10.70
C TRP A 26 -18.60 9.00 -11.15
N VAL A 27 -19.64 9.84 -11.11
CA VAL A 27 -19.53 11.27 -11.36
C VAL A 27 -18.67 11.96 -10.29
N MET A 28 -18.84 11.58 -9.02
CA MET A 28 -18.01 12.09 -7.93
C MET A 28 -16.54 11.66 -8.07
N VAL A 29 -16.30 10.39 -8.40
CA VAL A 29 -14.95 9.88 -8.71
C VAL A 29 -14.35 10.64 -9.89
N TYR A 30 -15.13 10.90 -10.95
CA TYR A 30 -14.69 11.68 -12.11
C TYR A 30 -14.31 13.12 -11.72
N GLN A 31 -15.17 13.82 -10.97
CA GLN A 31 -14.93 15.19 -10.53
C GLN A 31 -13.68 15.29 -9.66
N ASN A 32 -13.41 14.28 -8.84
CA ASN A 32 -12.23 14.21 -7.98
C ASN A 32 -10.94 13.81 -8.74
N VAL A 33 -11.04 13.07 -9.84
CA VAL A 33 -9.88 12.54 -10.59
C VAL A 33 -9.51 13.42 -11.81
N GLN A 34 -10.39 14.31 -12.27
CA GLN A 34 -10.23 15.33 -13.33
C GLN A 34 -9.58 14.91 -14.68
N LYS A 35 -9.22 13.65 -14.93
CA LYS A 35 -8.62 13.18 -16.20
C LYS A 35 -8.95 11.74 -16.65
N GLY A 36 -9.81 10.98 -15.97
CA GLY A 36 -9.94 9.53 -16.24
C GLY A 36 -10.98 9.10 -17.29
N SER A 37 -10.56 8.39 -18.36
CA SER A 37 -11.46 7.81 -19.39
C SER A 37 -12.20 6.53 -18.91
N ILE A 38 -11.67 5.83 -17.90
CA ILE A 38 -12.31 4.63 -17.31
C ILE A 38 -13.60 4.99 -16.57
N ALA A 39 -13.67 6.17 -15.94
CA ALA A 39 -14.92 6.64 -15.32
C ALA A 39 -16.03 6.81 -16.38
N TRP A 40 -15.67 7.25 -17.60
CA TRP A 40 -16.60 7.30 -18.74
C TRP A 40 -16.97 5.91 -19.26
N LEU A 41 -16.03 4.97 -19.34
CA LEU A 41 -16.31 3.58 -19.73
C LEU A 41 -17.25 2.89 -18.73
N LEU A 42 -16.98 3.04 -17.42
CA LEU A 42 -17.80 2.45 -16.37
C LEU A 42 -19.16 3.17 -16.24
N LEU A 43 -19.21 4.48 -16.45
CA LEU A 43 -20.46 5.23 -16.53
C LEU A 43 -21.28 4.82 -17.77
N ALA A 44 -20.64 4.64 -18.93
CA ALA A 44 -21.30 4.12 -20.14
C ALA A 44 -21.80 2.68 -19.93
N LEU A 45 -21.01 1.81 -19.29
CA LEU A 45 -21.42 0.45 -18.94
C LEU A 45 -22.60 0.45 -17.95
N THR A 46 -22.58 1.35 -16.96
CA THR A 46 -23.67 1.54 -15.98
C THR A 46 -24.93 2.10 -16.65
N ALA A 47 -24.79 3.00 -17.63
CA ALA A 47 -25.91 3.53 -18.41
C ALA A 47 -26.52 2.47 -19.33
N VAL A 48 -25.69 1.68 -20.03
CA VAL A 48 -26.15 0.54 -20.83
C VAL A 48 -26.86 -0.50 -19.96
N PHE A 49 -26.37 -0.75 -18.74
CA PHE A 49 -27.02 -1.59 -17.75
C PHE A 49 -28.42 -1.07 -17.36
N LEU A 50 -28.54 0.21 -17.00
CA LEU A 50 -29.83 0.83 -16.66
C LEU A 50 -30.83 0.77 -17.82
N ILE A 51 -30.37 1.02 -19.05
CA ILE A 51 -31.23 0.96 -20.25
C ILE A 51 -31.69 -0.48 -20.51
N THR A 52 -30.78 -1.46 -20.48
CA THR A 52 -31.10 -2.85 -20.83
C THR A 52 -31.93 -3.57 -19.77
N THR A 53 -31.65 -3.36 -18.49
CA THR A 53 -32.36 -4.02 -17.39
C THR A 53 -33.74 -3.42 -17.09
N THR A 54 -33.99 -2.16 -17.47
CA THR A 54 -35.27 -1.49 -17.20
C THR A 54 -36.22 -1.58 -18.39
N ILE A 55 -35.72 -1.43 -19.62
CA ILE A 55 -36.56 -1.31 -20.82
C ILE A 55 -37.01 -2.67 -21.36
N PHE A 56 -36.10 -3.62 -21.52
CA PHE A 56 -36.44 -4.91 -22.15
C PHE A 56 -37.44 -5.75 -21.34
N PRO A 57 -37.32 -5.85 -20.01
CA PRO A 57 -38.31 -6.57 -19.21
C PRO A 57 -39.68 -5.88 -19.20
N THR A 58 -39.71 -4.54 -19.15
CA THR A 58 -40.95 -3.76 -19.16
C THR A 58 -41.71 -3.95 -20.46
N ILE A 59 -41.03 -3.86 -21.61
CA ILE A 59 -41.66 -4.10 -22.92
C ILE A 59 -42.18 -5.54 -23.03
N LEU A 60 -41.44 -6.53 -22.56
CA LEU A 60 -41.84 -7.93 -22.72
C LEU A 60 -43.02 -8.32 -21.80
N ILE A 61 -43.01 -7.87 -20.55
CA ILE A 61 -44.09 -8.14 -19.58
C ILE A 61 -45.40 -7.46 -20.01
N GLN A 62 -45.31 -6.31 -20.70
CA GLN A 62 -46.48 -5.59 -21.17
C GLN A 62 -47.09 -6.19 -22.45
N TYR A 63 -46.30 -6.90 -23.27
CA TYR A 63 -46.71 -7.32 -24.61
C TYR A 63 -46.75 -8.84 -24.85
N SER A 64 -46.08 -9.68 -24.07
CA SER A 64 -45.93 -11.10 -24.40
C SER A 64 -47.09 -11.98 -23.96
N GLY A 65 -47.72 -11.73 -22.80
CA GLY A 65 -48.80 -12.57 -22.26
C GLY A 65 -48.43 -14.06 -22.05
N ASP A 66 -47.17 -14.42 -22.27
CA ASP A 66 -46.65 -15.79 -22.29
C ASP A 66 -45.73 -16.03 -21.08
N GLU A 67 -46.07 -17.05 -20.31
CA GLU A 67 -45.39 -17.42 -19.07
C GLU A 67 -43.98 -17.96 -19.33
N ALA A 68 -43.75 -18.62 -20.47
CA ALA A 68 -42.44 -19.13 -20.86
C ALA A 68 -41.48 -17.99 -21.25
N ALA A 69 -41.97 -17.00 -21.99
CA ALA A 69 -41.22 -15.80 -22.33
C ALA A 69 -40.84 -14.98 -21.08
N THR A 70 -41.77 -14.88 -20.13
CA THR A 70 -41.55 -14.21 -18.84
C THR A 70 -40.45 -14.91 -18.02
N ASN A 71 -40.49 -16.23 -17.90
CA ASN A 71 -39.48 -16.99 -17.17
C ASN A 71 -38.09 -16.95 -17.83
N ALA A 72 -38.01 -17.03 -19.16
CA ALA A 72 -36.74 -16.91 -19.88
C ALA A 72 -36.08 -15.54 -19.66
N MET A 73 -36.90 -14.47 -19.62
CA MET A 73 -36.41 -13.11 -19.35
C MET A 73 -35.95 -12.93 -17.90
N LEU A 74 -36.63 -13.53 -16.92
CA LEU A 74 -36.17 -13.52 -15.53
C LEU A 74 -34.81 -14.22 -15.37
N MET A 75 -34.59 -15.34 -16.06
CA MET A 75 -33.28 -16.00 -16.08
C MET A 75 -32.21 -15.15 -16.78
N PHE A 76 -32.56 -14.47 -17.87
CA PHE A 76 -31.65 -13.55 -18.56
C PHE A 76 -31.24 -12.40 -17.65
N LEU A 77 -32.20 -11.79 -16.92
CA LEU A 77 -31.91 -10.75 -15.93
C LEU A 77 -31.01 -11.27 -14.82
N ALA A 78 -31.31 -12.44 -14.25
CA ALA A 78 -30.51 -13.04 -13.19
C ALA A 78 -29.06 -13.31 -13.65
N PHE A 79 -28.88 -13.85 -14.86
CA PHE A 79 -27.56 -14.08 -15.45
C PHE A 79 -26.76 -12.77 -15.58
N TRP A 80 -27.37 -11.74 -16.17
CA TRP A 80 -26.69 -10.46 -16.36
C TRP A 80 -26.42 -9.75 -15.03
N SER A 81 -27.32 -9.82 -14.03
CA SER A 81 -27.05 -9.32 -12.69
C SER A 81 -25.77 -9.93 -12.10
N VAL A 82 -25.57 -11.24 -12.22
CA VAL A 82 -24.35 -11.93 -11.73
C VAL A 82 -23.10 -11.46 -12.48
N VAL A 83 -23.16 -11.37 -13.80
CA VAL A 83 -22.04 -10.90 -14.64
C VAL A 83 -21.62 -9.48 -14.24
N TYR A 84 -22.59 -8.59 -14.03
CA TYR A 84 -22.32 -7.21 -13.67
C TYR A 84 -21.82 -7.04 -12.24
N THR A 85 -22.44 -7.68 -11.24
CA THR A 85 -21.95 -7.63 -9.86
C THR A 85 -20.50 -8.11 -9.77
N SER A 86 -20.16 -9.18 -10.52
CA SER A 86 -18.78 -9.69 -10.59
C SER A 86 -17.82 -8.71 -11.26
N THR A 87 -18.25 -8.07 -12.36
CA THR A 87 -17.43 -7.09 -13.10
C THR A 87 -17.18 -5.83 -12.28
N PHE A 88 -18.20 -5.28 -11.62
CA PHE A 88 -18.06 -4.11 -10.75
C PHE A 88 -17.28 -4.41 -9.47
N ALA A 89 -17.45 -5.59 -8.88
CA ALA A 89 -16.62 -6.03 -7.77
C ALA A 89 -15.14 -6.15 -8.19
N GLY A 90 -14.87 -6.74 -9.36
CA GLY A 90 -13.52 -6.83 -9.92
C GLY A 90 -12.91 -5.47 -10.23
N ALA A 91 -13.65 -4.58 -10.90
CA ALA A 91 -13.20 -3.22 -11.20
C ALA A 91 -12.98 -2.39 -9.92
N GLY A 92 -13.90 -2.50 -8.95
CA GLY A 92 -13.77 -1.87 -7.64
C GLY A 92 -12.56 -2.37 -6.87
N PHE A 93 -12.27 -3.67 -6.92
CA PHE A 93 -11.07 -4.26 -6.32
C PHE A 93 -9.78 -3.75 -6.98
N LEU A 94 -9.73 -3.68 -8.31
CA LEU A 94 -8.58 -3.15 -9.05
C LEU A 94 -8.33 -1.67 -8.73
N ILE A 95 -9.39 -0.88 -8.70
CA ILE A 95 -9.34 0.55 -8.35
C ILE A 95 -8.95 0.75 -6.88
N TYR A 96 -9.49 -0.06 -5.96
CA TYR A 96 -9.11 -0.04 -4.55
C TYR A 96 -7.62 -0.36 -4.36
N ARG A 97 -7.11 -1.36 -5.09
CA ARG A 97 -5.69 -1.69 -5.08
C ARG A 97 -4.86 -0.51 -5.61
N ALA A 98 -5.26 0.10 -6.72
CA ALA A 98 -4.58 1.25 -7.30
C ALA A 98 -4.56 2.47 -6.35
N PHE A 99 -5.69 2.79 -5.70
CA PHE A 99 -5.79 3.87 -4.71
C PHE A 99 -4.85 3.68 -3.50
N LYS A 100 -4.49 2.44 -3.20
CA LYS A 100 -3.61 2.10 -2.08
C LYS A 100 -2.13 2.11 -2.43
N THR A 101 -1.80 1.90 -3.70
CA THR A 101 -0.42 1.79 -4.17
C THR A 101 0.12 3.03 -4.87
N ILE A 102 -0.77 3.89 -5.35
CA ILE A 102 -0.42 5.02 -6.22
C ILE A 102 -0.90 6.32 -5.55
N PRO A 103 -0.05 7.35 -5.39
CA PRO A 103 -0.46 8.63 -4.85
C PRO A 103 -1.62 9.23 -5.64
N LYS A 104 -2.58 9.85 -4.94
CA LYS A 104 -3.88 10.31 -5.49
C LYS A 104 -3.75 11.14 -6.78
N GLU A 105 -2.67 11.89 -6.90
CA GLU A 105 -2.36 12.79 -8.01
C GLU A 105 -2.06 12.04 -9.34
N TYR A 106 -1.51 10.83 -9.28
CA TYR A 106 -1.11 10.03 -10.45
C TYR A 106 -2.12 8.95 -10.83
N ILE A 107 -3.23 8.85 -10.09
CA ILE A 107 -4.26 7.84 -10.33
C ILE A 107 -4.96 8.05 -11.66
N GLY A 108 -5.16 9.31 -12.06
CA GLY A 108 -5.73 9.64 -13.36
C GLY A 108 -4.87 9.11 -14.51
N GLU A 109 -3.55 9.21 -14.41
CA GLU A 109 -2.61 8.73 -15.42
C GLU A 109 -2.52 7.20 -15.42
N PHE A 110 -2.44 6.58 -14.24
CA PHE A 110 -2.46 5.10 -14.11
C PHE A 110 -3.74 4.47 -14.71
N LEU A 111 -4.89 5.11 -14.51
CA LEU A 111 -6.16 4.65 -15.07
C LEU A 111 -6.28 4.93 -16.58
N VAL A 112 -5.56 5.91 -17.14
CA VAL A 112 -5.61 6.26 -18.57
C VAL A 112 -4.56 5.49 -19.39
N GLU A 113 -3.35 5.35 -18.87
CA GLU A 113 -2.23 4.64 -19.51
C GLU A 113 -2.22 3.13 -19.26
N GLY A 114 -3.20 2.59 -18.52
CA GLY A 114 -3.42 1.16 -18.32
C GLY A 114 -3.66 0.34 -19.61
N MET A 115 -3.63 0.96 -20.79
CA MET A 115 -3.59 0.29 -22.11
C MET A 115 -2.21 0.31 -22.80
N VAL A 116 -1.24 1.08 -22.32
CA VAL A 116 0.15 0.96 -22.77
C VAL A 116 0.81 -0.14 -21.94
N TRP A 117 1.00 -1.29 -22.58
CA TRP A 117 1.70 -2.45 -22.03
C TRP A 117 3.19 -2.16 -21.84
N SER A 118 3.50 -1.37 -20.82
CA SER A 118 4.71 -1.49 -20.02
C SER A 118 4.45 -0.82 -18.68
N VAL A 119 3.45 -1.29 -17.93
CA VAL A 119 3.50 -1.15 -16.47
C VAL A 119 4.84 -1.77 -16.09
N PRO A 120 5.83 -1.00 -15.58
CA PRO A 120 6.95 -1.66 -14.95
C PRO A 120 6.30 -2.51 -13.88
N LYS A 121 6.39 -3.85 -14.01
CA LYS A 121 5.96 -4.74 -12.94
C LYS A 121 6.62 -4.13 -11.71
N ALA A 122 5.83 -3.67 -10.75
CA ALA A 122 6.36 -3.37 -9.45
C ALA A 122 6.88 -4.73 -9.00
N ASP A 123 8.17 -4.96 -9.20
CA ASP A 123 8.79 -6.23 -8.88
C ASP A 123 8.46 -6.48 -7.42
N GLU A 124 7.91 -7.66 -7.12
CA GLU A 124 7.47 -7.97 -5.77
C GLU A 124 8.69 -7.81 -4.85
N LEU A 125 8.61 -6.88 -3.89
CA LEU A 125 9.67 -6.63 -2.91
C LEU A 125 10.05 -7.91 -2.20
N SER A 126 9.07 -8.79 -1.95
CA SER A 126 9.28 -10.14 -1.43
C SER A 126 10.24 -10.99 -2.29
N HIS A 127 10.19 -10.86 -3.62
CA HIS A 127 11.12 -11.53 -4.52
C HIS A 127 12.52 -10.92 -4.46
N LEU A 128 12.59 -9.58 -4.53
CA LEU A 128 13.84 -8.83 -4.67
C LEU A 128 14.65 -8.81 -3.36
N PHE A 129 14.04 -8.33 -2.27
CA PHE A 129 14.71 -8.26 -0.97
C PHE A 129 14.87 -9.62 -0.30
N GLY A 130 14.02 -10.59 -0.64
CA GLY A 130 14.02 -11.91 -0.01
C GLY A 130 13.63 -11.84 1.47
N LYS A 131 14.23 -12.70 2.30
CA LYS A 131 13.90 -12.81 3.73
C LYS A 131 14.57 -11.73 4.59
N SER A 132 15.83 -11.42 4.36
CA SER A 132 16.53 -10.38 5.10
C SER A 132 17.51 -9.64 4.21
N VAL A 133 17.47 -8.31 4.26
CA VAL A 133 18.34 -7.43 3.49
C VAL A 133 18.87 -6.30 4.35
N LEU A 134 20.15 -5.96 4.17
CA LEU A 134 20.73 -4.72 4.66
C LEU A 134 20.83 -3.73 3.49
N VAL A 135 20.19 -2.57 3.64
CA VAL A 135 20.22 -1.47 2.68
C VAL A 135 21.21 -0.42 3.16
N GLU A 136 22.33 -0.28 2.45
CA GLU A 136 23.29 0.79 2.64
C GLU A 136 22.75 2.07 1.96
N TYR A 137 22.79 3.19 2.68
CA TYR A 137 22.42 4.51 2.13
C TYR A 137 23.47 5.56 2.46
N THR A 138 23.43 6.67 1.73
CA THR A 138 24.14 7.91 2.07
C THR A 138 23.15 9.04 2.35
N PRO A 139 23.54 10.13 3.03
CA PRO A 139 22.66 11.29 3.24
C PRO A 139 22.05 11.87 1.95
N GLU A 140 22.76 11.78 0.81
CA GLU A 140 22.30 12.27 -0.50
C GLU A 140 21.27 11.33 -1.16
N SER A 141 21.12 10.12 -0.64
CA SER A 141 20.27 9.08 -1.22
C SER A 141 18.78 9.28 -0.93
N ARG A 142 18.39 10.29 -0.14
CA ARG A 142 16.99 10.56 0.28
C ARG A 142 16.31 9.32 0.87
N TYR A 143 17.00 8.64 1.77
CA TYR A 143 16.52 7.35 2.31
C TYR A 143 15.18 7.44 3.04
N GLU A 144 14.80 8.60 3.56
CA GLU A 144 13.48 8.81 4.15
C GLU A 144 12.35 8.57 3.14
N ASP A 145 12.51 9.08 1.91
CA ASP A 145 11.55 8.87 0.83
C ASP A 145 11.55 7.41 0.40
N ALA A 146 12.73 6.76 0.44
CA ALA A 146 12.83 5.33 0.15
C ALA A 146 12.11 4.47 1.18
N VAL A 147 12.22 4.78 2.47
CA VAL A 147 11.50 4.07 3.54
C VAL A 147 9.98 4.19 3.35
N ILE A 148 9.49 5.38 3.00
CA ILE A 148 8.07 5.62 2.71
C ILE A 148 7.62 4.77 1.51
N GLU A 149 8.37 4.81 0.41
CA GLU A 149 8.02 4.09 -0.81
C GLU A 149 8.07 2.57 -0.61
N ILE A 150 9.08 2.05 0.09
CA ILE A 150 9.17 0.63 0.49
C ILE A 150 7.93 0.24 1.30
N THR A 151 7.53 1.07 2.26
CA THR A 151 6.35 0.81 3.10
C THR A 151 5.07 0.75 2.27
N LEU A 152 4.87 1.70 1.35
CA LEU A 152 3.71 1.74 0.47
C LEU A 152 3.66 0.53 -0.47
N ARG A 153 4.82 0.07 -0.96
CA ARG A 153 4.93 -1.13 -1.80
C ARG A 153 4.64 -2.42 -1.02
N ILE A 154 5.14 -2.56 0.21
CA ILE A 154 4.80 -3.68 1.11
C ILE A 154 3.28 -3.75 1.31
N PHE A 155 2.66 -2.60 1.56
CA PHE A 155 1.21 -2.53 1.67
C PHE A 155 0.50 -2.85 0.35
N GLY A 156 1.07 -2.46 -0.79
CA GLY A 156 0.61 -2.85 -2.13
C GLY A 156 0.63 -4.36 -2.40
N GLU A 157 1.52 -5.09 -1.73
CA GLU A 157 1.57 -6.56 -1.68
C GLU A 157 0.59 -7.16 -0.66
N CYS A 158 -0.26 -6.33 -0.04
CA CYS A 158 -1.22 -6.72 1.00
C CYS A 158 -0.55 -7.37 2.22
N ARG A 159 0.64 -6.88 2.60
CA ARG A 159 1.39 -7.31 3.79
C ARG A 159 1.37 -6.22 4.86
N ASN A 160 1.40 -6.65 6.12
CA ASN A 160 1.52 -5.74 7.26
C ASN A 160 2.99 -5.39 7.49
N ALA A 161 3.22 -4.14 7.91
CA ALA A 161 4.57 -3.62 8.14
C ALA A 161 4.72 -3.07 9.57
N ILE A 162 5.93 -3.17 10.09
CA ILE A 162 6.35 -2.50 11.32
C ILE A 162 7.57 -1.66 10.97
N LEU A 163 7.46 -0.34 11.16
CA LEU A 163 8.61 0.54 11.02
C LEU A 163 9.18 0.84 12.40
N ILE A 164 10.45 0.47 12.54
CA ILE A 164 11.26 0.75 13.72
C ILE A 164 12.21 1.89 13.34
N SER A 165 12.17 2.98 14.09
CA SER A 165 12.92 4.22 13.84
C SER A 165 13.10 4.99 15.15
N ASN A 166 13.84 6.09 15.11
CA ASN A 166 14.02 6.99 16.27
C ASN A 166 13.38 8.36 15.99
N GLU A 167 13.22 9.19 17.03
CA GLU A 167 12.87 10.60 16.87
C GLU A 167 14.04 11.43 16.29
N PRO A 168 13.78 12.48 15.49
CA PRO A 168 12.47 13.02 15.09
C PRO A 168 11.79 12.27 13.91
N ARG A 169 12.48 11.28 13.31
CA ARG A 169 12.07 10.67 12.03
C ARG A 169 10.78 9.88 12.13
N ILE A 170 10.59 9.14 13.21
CA ILE A 170 9.39 8.31 13.38
C ILE A 170 8.11 9.15 13.39
N SER A 171 8.16 10.34 14.00
CA SER A 171 7.06 11.31 13.94
C SER A 171 6.79 11.81 12.53
N GLU A 172 7.85 12.04 11.72
CA GLU A 172 7.72 12.43 10.33
C GLU A 172 7.09 11.30 9.48
N TYR A 173 7.60 10.07 9.60
CA TYR A 173 7.03 8.92 8.89
C TYR A 173 5.58 8.69 9.23
N LYS A 174 5.23 8.81 10.52
CA LYS A 174 3.84 8.69 10.95
C LYS A 174 2.95 9.74 10.30
N SER A 175 3.39 10.99 10.18
CA SER A 175 2.59 12.04 9.53
C SER A 175 2.28 11.70 8.06
N LYS A 176 3.26 11.15 7.34
CA LYS A 176 3.17 10.80 5.93
C LYS A 176 2.43 9.47 5.68
N LEU A 177 2.43 8.55 6.66
CA LEU A 177 1.86 7.20 6.55
C LEU A 177 0.68 6.97 7.50
N HIS A 178 0.06 8.04 8.03
CA HIS A 178 -1.01 7.93 9.03
C HIS A 178 -2.19 7.06 8.59
N ASP A 179 -2.58 7.15 7.30
CA ASP A 179 -3.63 6.33 6.71
C ASP A 179 -3.39 4.82 6.91
N LEU A 180 -2.13 4.35 6.87
CA LEU A 180 -1.78 2.95 7.05
C LEU A 180 -1.89 2.48 8.51
N VAL A 181 -1.69 3.40 9.45
CA VAL A 181 -1.87 3.13 10.89
C VAL A 181 -3.35 3.05 11.22
N ASP A 182 -4.15 3.98 10.71
CA ASP A 182 -5.58 4.09 11.02
C ASP A 182 -6.36 2.84 10.56
N ILE A 183 -5.94 2.21 9.46
CA ILE A 183 -6.51 0.94 8.97
C ILE A 183 -5.87 -0.31 9.60
N GLY A 184 -4.91 -0.16 10.52
CA GLY A 184 -4.22 -1.25 11.21
C GLY A 184 -3.23 -2.06 10.36
N ALA A 185 -2.85 -1.56 9.17
CA ALA A 185 -1.89 -2.23 8.29
C ALA A 185 -0.43 -2.01 8.71
N MET A 186 -0.19 -1.02 9.57
CA MET A 186 1.15 -0.64 10.00
C MET A 186 1.21 -0.32 11.50
N LYS A 187 2.34 -0.63 12.13
CA LYS A 187 2.69 -0.13 13.47
C LYS A 187 4.03 0.60 13.47
N PHE A 188 4.14 1.61 14.31
CA PHE A 188 5.37 2.36 14.55
C PHE A 188 5.97 1.99 15.89
N ILE A 189 7.27 1.71 15.90
CA ILE A 189 8.04 1.43 17.10
C ILE A 189 9.20 2.41 17.18
N GLU A 190 9.23 3.22 18.23
CA GLU A 190 10.33 4.13 18.49
C GLU A 190 11.38 3.41 19.35
N ILE A 191 12.66 3.43 18.95
CA ILE A 191 13.74 3.08 19.86
C ILE A 191 14.23 4.36 20.52
N SER A 192 14.08 4.43 21.85
CA SER A 192 14.46 5.61 22.62
C SER A 192 15.55 5.28 23.63
N ALA A 193 16.59 6.12 23.64
CA ALA A 193 17.65 6.07 24.66
C ALA A 193 17.20 6.71 25.99
N THR A 194 16.16 7.55 25.98
CA THR A 194 15.70 8.32 27.14
C THR A 194 14.46 7.71 27.80
N ALA A 195 13.75 6.81 27.11
CA ALA A 195 12.62 6.11 27.70
C ALA A 195 13.07 5.11 28.77
N GLU A 196 12.34 5.04 29.89
CA GLU A 196 12.59 4.08 30.97
C GLU A 196 11.63 2.88 30.93
N GLU A 197 10.46 3.06 30.32
CA GLU A 197 9.38 2.08 30.24
C GLU A 197 8.82 1.99 28.82
N ILE A 198 8.21 0.84 28.52
CA ILE A 198 7.47 0.65 27.26
C ILE A 198 6.16 1.42 27.37
N VAL A 199 5.95 2.39 26.49
CA VAL A 199 4.73 3.19 26.48
C VAL A 199 4.20 3.32 25.06
N GLU A 200 2.91 3.10 24.87
CA GLU A 200 2.23 3.45 23.63
C GLU A 200 1.66 4.86 23.74
N ARG A 201 2.13 5.78 22.89
CA ARG A 201 1.59 7.13 22.79
C ARG A 201 1.30 7.49 21.35
N LYS A 202 0.06 7.92 21.10
CA LYS A 202 -0.40 8.34 19.77
C LYS A 202 -0.11 7.27 18.70
N GLY A 203 -0.29 5.98 18.99
CA GLY A 203 -0.06 4.90 18.01
C GLY A 203 1.42 4.62 17.68
N ILE A 204 2.36 5.17 18.46
CA ILE A 204 3.77 4.80 18.45
C ILE A 204 4.06 4.05 19.74
N VAL A 205 4.66 2.86 19.64
CA VAL A 205 5.16 2.11 20.79
C VAL A 205 6.60 2.51 21.03
N THR A 206 6.87 3.24 22.11
CA THR A 206 8.23 3.63 22.49
C THR A 206 8.88 2.52 23.30
N LEU A 207 10.05 2.07 22.86
CA LEU A 207 10.85 1.03 23.49
C LEU A 207 12.15 1.60 24.06
N PRO A 208 12.38 1.42 25.37
CA PRO A 208 13.67 1.70 25.99
C PRO A 208 14.78 0.84 25.41
N LEU A 209 15.88 1.47 25.02
CA LEU A 209 17.03 0.78 24.45
C LEU A 209 17.79 -0.12 25.46
N ASN A 210 17.62 0.13 26.76
CA ASN A 210 18.14 -0.74 27.82
C ASN A 210 17.29 -2.01 28.02
N ARG A 211 16.12 -2.11 27.38
CA ARG A 211 15.18 -3.23 27.48
C ARG A 211 14.96 -3.89 26.12
N VAL A 212 15.99 -3.95 25.27
CA VAL A 212 15.94 -4.65 23.98
C VAL A 212 15.55 -6.12 24.15
N GLU A 213 15.83 -6.76 25.27
CA GLU A 213 15.35 -8.13 25.57
C GLU A 213 13.81 -8.23 25.59
N GLN A 214 13.10 -7.13 25.80
CA GLN A 214 11.64 -7.07 25.69
C GLN A 214 11.15 -6.90 24.24
N PHE A 215 12.06 -6.66 23.27
CA PHE A 215 11.73 -6.77 21.84
C PHE A 215 11.17 -8.15 21.55
N SER A 216 11.84 -9.21 22.03
CA SER A 216 11.41 -10.57 21.72
C SER A 216 9.99 -10.84 22.17
N ASP A 217 9.63 -10.42 23.38
CA ASP A 217 8.29 -10.66 23.92
C ASP A 217 7.19 -9.98 23.09
N LEU A 218 7.44 -8.77 22.58
CA LEU A 218 6.51 -8.04 21.72
C LEU A 218 6.34 -8.71 20.36
N PHE A 219 7.44 -9.12 19.72
CA PHE A 219 7.38 -9.77 18.40
C PHE A 219 6.91 -11.22 18.48
N LEU A 220 7.07 -11.90 19.63
CA LEU A 220 6.63 -13.28 19.83
C LEU A 220 5.10 -13.44 19.68
N GLN A 221 4.34 -12.39 20.02
CA GLN A 221 2.87 -12.39 19.95
C GLN A 221 2.33 -12.06 18.55
N MET A 222 3.19 -11.69 17.60
CA MET A 222 2.78 -11.24 16.27
C MET A 222 2.62 -12.41 15.28
N HIS A 223 1.77 -12.20 14.28
CA HIS A 223 1.52 -13.16 13.20
C HIS A 223 2.72 -13.28 12.26
N GLU A 224 2.90 -14.45 11.65
CA GLU A 224 3.96 -14.71 10.65
C GLU A 224 3.78 -13.86 9.38
N GLY A 225 4.87 -13.64 8.64
CA GLY A 225 4.86 -12.94 7.35
C GLY A 225 4.74 -11.42 7.42
N ILE A 226 5.01 -10.83 8.58
CA ILE A 226 5.13 -9.38 8.77
C ILE A 226 6.46 -8.89 8.21
N TRP A 227 6.45 -7.68 7.64
CA TRP A 227 7.64 -6.96 7.24
C TRP A 227 8.13 -6.03 8.33
N ILE A 228 9.40 -6.15 8.70
CA ILE A 228 10.09 -5.27 9.63
C ILE A 228 11.00 -4.35 8.83
N ILE A 229 10.78 -3.05 8.92
CA ILE A 229 11.70 -2.03 8.42
C ILE A 229 12.47 -1.50 9.63
N PHE A 230 13.77 -1.79 9.69
CA PHE A 230 14.65 -1.47 10.81
C PHE A 230 15.64 -0.38 10.42
N GLU A 231 15.27 0.88 10.64
CA GLU A 231 16.09 2.05 10.33
C GLU A 231 17.25 2.33 11.32
N PRO A 232 17.16 2.08 12.63
CA PRO A 232 18.05 2.76 13.58
C PRO A 232 19.46 2.15 13.72
N VAL A 233 19.92 1.31 12.79
CA VAL A 233 21.23 0.62 12.91
C VAL A 233 22.37 1.62 13.13
N SER A 234 22.47 2.66 12.30
CA SER A 234 23.52 3.67 12.44
C SER A 234 23.43 4.45 13.75
N HIS A 235 22.21 4.77 14.20
CA HIS A 235 22.01 5.46 15.46
C HIS A 235 22.43 4.57 16.65
N LEU A 236 22.12 3.27 16.61
CA LEU A 236 22.54 2.31 17.63
C LEU A 236 24.07 2.25 17.72
N ILE A 237 24.76 2.21 16.59
CA ILE A 237 26.23 2.19 16.54
C ILE A 237 26.80 3.46 17.16
N SER A 238 26.28 4.63 16.76
CA SER A 238 26.79 5.93 17.24
C SER A 238 26.60 6.12 18.75
N GLU A 239 25.45 5.71 19.30
CA GLU A 239 25.13 5.93 20.71
C GLU A 239 25.74 4.87 21.65
N HIS A 240 25.87 3.62 21.19
CA HIS A 240 26.18 2.47 22.07
C HIS A 240 27.48 1.75 21.70
N GLY A 241 28.13 2.16 20.63
CA GLY A 241 29.29 1.48 20.08
C GLY A 241 28.93 0.26 19.24
N VAL A 242 29.92 -0.17 18.45
CA VAL A 242 29.77 -1.22 17.43
C VAL A 242 29.35 -2.56 18.03
N ASP A 243 29.97 -2.98 19.13
CA ASP A 243 29.73 -4.32 19.69
C ASP A 243 28.33 -4.46 20.28
N ARG A 244 27.88 -3.47 21.04
CA ARG A 244 26.53 -3.50 21.62
C ARG A 244 25.45 -3.37 20.56
N ALA A 245 25.65 -2.52 19.54
CA ALA A 245 24.74 -2.43 18.41
C ALA A 245 24.67 -3.74 17.62
N TYR A 246 25.82 -4.40 17.42
CA TYR A 246 25.88 -5.69 16.74
C TYR A 246 25.09 -6.77 17.49
N ASP A 247 25.27 -6.87 18.81
CA ASP A 247 24.52 -7.83 19.64
C ASP A 247 23.00 -7.61 19.55
N ILE A 248 22.56 -6.35 19.57
CA ILE A 248 21.15 -5.97 19.44
C ILE A 248 20.59 -6.38 18.08
N VAL A 249 21.28 -6.00 16.99
CA VAL A 249 20.81 -6.28 15.63
C VAL A 249 20.85 -7.78 15.35
N SER A 250 21.92 -8.49 15.75
CA SER A 250 22.05 -9.93 15.57
C SER A 250 20.91 -10.69 16.24
N LYS A 251 20.62 -10.40 17.52
CA LYS A 251 19.51 -11.02 18.26
C LYS A 251 18.15 -10.72 17.62
N SER A 252 17.97 -9.49 17.12
CA SER A 252 16.73 -9.08 16.45
C SER A 252 16.53 -9.84 15.13
N VAL A 253 17.57 -9.92 14.29
CA VAL A 253 17.51 -10.64 13.01
C VAL A 253 17.27 -12.14 13.21
N GLU A 254 17.90 -12.76 14.22
CA GLU A 254 17.67 -14.16 14.57
C GLU A 254 16.21 -14.41 14.96
N LEU A 255 15.66 -13.58 15.86
CA LEU A 255 14.27 -13.62 16.27
C LEU A 255 13.30 -13.49 15.07
N PHE A 256 13.55 -12.51 14.19
CA PHE A 256 12.72 -12.26 13.02
C PHE A 256 12.77 -13.43 12.03
N SER A 257 13.94 -14.04 11.86
CA SER A 257 14.12 -15.24 11.04
C SER A 257 13.31 -16.43 11.57
N HIS A 258 13.35 -16.67 12.89
CA HIS A 258 12.55 -17.73 13.52
C HIS A 258 11.05 -17.56 13.30
N LYS A 259 10.56 -16.32 13.31
CA LYS A 259 9.14 -15.98 13.09
C LYS A 259 8.74 -15.84 11.62
N GLN A 260 9.64 -16.16 10.69
CA GLN A 260 9.41 -15.99 9.24
C GLN A 260 9.01 -14.55 8.88
N PHE A 261 9.58 -13.56 9.56
CA PHE A 261 9.41 -12.16 9.18
C PHE A 261 10.38 -11.80 8.05
N ASN A 262 9.96 -10.87 7.20
CA ASN A 262 10.82 -10.25 6.22
C ASN A 262 11.47 -9.01 6.84
N VAL A 263 12.79 -8.86 6.73
CA VAL A 263 13.52 -7.78 7.40
C VAL A 263 14.26 -6.92 6.38
N ILE A 264 14.02 -5.62 6.41
CA ILE A 264 14.78 -4.61 5.68
C ILE A 264 15.45 -3.72 6.72
N ALA A 265 16.75 -3.86 6.92
CA ALA A 265 17.51 -2.96 7.77
C ALA A 265 18.18 -1.85 6.94
N LEU A 266 18.33 -0.66 7.50
CA LEU A 266 19.02 0.45 6.84
C LEU A 266 20.25 0.86 7.64
N ILE A 267 21.35 1.15 6.95
CA ILE A 267 22.60 1.63 7.55
C ILE A 267 23.22 2.75 6.70
N ASN A 268 23.63 3.83 7.36
CA ASN A 268 24.36 4.91 6.72
C ASN A 268 25.81 4.47 6.49
N ARG A 269 26.17 4.32 5.22
CA ARG A 269 27.49 3.87 4.79
C ARG A 269 28.60 4.88 5.13
N ASP A 270 28.31 6.17 5.07
CA ASP A 270 29.29 7.24 5.27
C ASP A 270 29.49 7.59 6.75
N ALA A 271 28.59 7.12 7.62
CA ALA A 271 28.68 7.35 9.06
C ALA A 271 29.67 6.41 9.77
N HIS A 272 30.12 5.32 9.13
CA HIS A 272 30.92 4.29 9.77
C HIS A 272 32.03 3.75 8.87
N ASP A 273 33.10 3.25 9.47
CA ASP A 273 34.19 2.60 8.73
C ASP A 273 33.70 1.36 7.98
N ARG A 274 34.33 1.04 6.85
CA ARG A 274 33.93 -0.11 6.01
C ARG A 274 34.01 -1.44 6.77
N SER A 275 34.93 -1.59 7.72
CA SER A 275 35.03 -2.77 8.58
C SER A 275 33.80 -2.95 9.47
N VAL A 276 33.21 -1.85 9.95
CA VAL A 276 31.97 -1.85 10.73
C VAL A 276 30.80 -2.22 9.82
N ILE A 277 30.66 -1.55 8.67
CA ILE A 277 29.59 -1.85 7.70
C ILE A 277 29.61 -3.34 7.33
N SER A 278 30.78 -3.88 6.97
CA SER A 278 30.92 -5.30 6.61
C SER A 278 30.65 -6.28 7.75
N LYS A 279 30.84 -5.86 9.01
CA LYS A 279 30.42 -6.66 10.16
C LYS A 279 28.89 -6.82 10.20
N PHE A 280 28.14 -5.75 9.94
CA PHE A 280 26.67 -5.79 9.92
C PHE A 280 26.12 -6.45 8.65
N GLU A 281 26.76 -6.26 7.49
CA GLU A 281 26.43 -6.96 6.25
C GLU A 281 26.34 -8.48 6.44
N GLY A 282 27.23 -9.06 7.26
CA GLY A 282 27.26 -10.49 7.56
C GLY A 282 26.04 -11.04 8.32
N LEU A 283 25.18 -10.17 8.86
CA LEU A 283 23.95 -10.58 9.56
C LEU A 283 22.77 -10.83 8.60
N PHE A 284 22.85 -10.36 7.35
CA PHE A 284 21.72 -10.38 6.41
C PHE A 284 22.00 -11.31 5.23
N LEU A 285 20.95 -11.89 4.66
CA LEU A 285 21.07 -12.81 3.53
C LEU A 285 21.38 -12.07 2.23
N ASN A 286 20.82 -10.87 2.07
CA ASN A 286 21.00 -10.01 0.91
C ASN A 286 21.57 -8.66 1.34
N GLN A 287 22.22 -8.00 0.38
CA GLN A 287 22.75 -6.65 0.55
C GLN A 287 22.13 -5.76 -0.53
N ALA A 288 21.90 -4.50 -0.22
CA ALA A 288 21.41 -3.55 -1.20
C ALA A 288 22.07 -2.19 -1.01
N ASP A 289 22.27 -1.47 -2.11
CA ASP A 289 22.71 -0.07 -2.11
C ASP A 289 21.54 0.80 -2.56
N LEU A 290 21.18 1.80 -1.75
CA LEU A 290 20.25 2.84 -2.14
C LEU A 290 20.98 3.97 -2.86
N THR A 291 20.45 4.37 -4.01
CA THR A 291 20.77 5.64 -4.68
C THR A 291 19.49 6.48 -4.77
N THR A 292 19.61 7.73 -5.20
CA THR A 292 18.49 8.68 -5.28
C THR A 292 17.29 8.18 -6.09
N ASP A 293 17.53 7.31 -7.08
CA ASP A 293 16.56 6.84 -8.07
C ASP A 293 16.26 5.33 -8.01
N LYS A 294 17.03 4.53 -7.25
CA LYS A 294 16.90 3.07 -7.25
C LYS A 294 17.52 2.42 -6.02
N ILE A 295 17.08 1.21 -5.70
CA ILE A 295 17.73 0.30 -4.77
C ILE A 295 18.32 -0.85 -5.58
N ARG A 296 19.65 -0.97 -5.58
CA ARG A 296 20.36 -2.09 -6.21
C ARG A 296 20.49 -3.20 -5.19
N VAL A 297 19.82 -4.34 -5.42
CA VAL A 297 19.87 -5.51 -4.55
C VAL A 297 20.85 -6.53 -5.12
N ARG A 298 21.77 -7.01 -4.28
CA ARG A 298 22.72 -8.08 -4.60
C ARG A 298 22.26 -9.37 -3.91
N LYS A 299 21.86 -10.36 -4.71
CA LYS A 299 21.31 -11.64 -4.25
C LYS A 299 22.00 -12.79 -4.96
N GLY A 300 22.71 -13.64 -4.22
CA GLY A 300 23.33 -14.86 -4.78
C GLY A 300 24.28 -14.61 -5.97
N GLY A 301 24.93 -13.44 -6.05
CA GLY A 301 25.79 -13.05 -7.16
C GLY A 301 25.08 -12.43 -8.37
N GLN A 302 23.76 -12.25 -8.32
CA GLN A 302 22.99 -11.50 -9.31
C GLN A 302 22.62 -10.11 -8.76
N GLU A 303 22.62 -9.12 -9.65
CA GLU A 303 22.16 -7.76 -9.34
C GLU A 303 20.75 -7.55 -9.89
N GLU A 304 19.83 -7.22 -8.99
CA GLU A 304 18.45 -6.83 -9.29
C GLU A 304 18.25 -5.37 -8.86
N TYR A 305 17.26 -4.68 -9.44
CA TYR A 305 17.08 -3.25 -9.23
C TYR A 305 15.61 -2.92 -8.95
N ILE A 306 15.36 -2.21 -7.85
CA ILE A 306 14.08 -1.58 -7.56
C ILE A 306 14.19 -0.13 -8.01
N ARG A 307 13.47 0.28 -9.06
CA ARG A 307 13.38 1.70 -9.42
C ARG A 307 12.51 2.43 -8.41
N MET A 308 13.00 3.53 -7.87
CA MET A 308 12.25 4.41 -6.97
C MET A 308 11.46 5.40 -7.80
N ILE A 309 10.16 5.49 -7.55
CA ILE A 309 9.29 6.45 -8.24
C ILE A 309 9.43 7.84 -7.58
N ALA A 310 9.77 7.89 -6.29
CA ALA A 310 9.97 9.14 -5.55
C ALA A 310 11.25 9.93 -5.93
N GLY A 311 12.13 9.36 -6.76
CA GLY A 311 13.42 9.95 -7.13
C GLY A 311 13.34 11.20 -8.03
N GLU A 312 12.23 11.43 -8.73
CA GLU A 312 12.17 12.51 -9.74
C GLU A 312 11.47 13.81 -9.30
N GLN A 313 10.53 13.82 -8.35
CA GLN A 313 9.99 15.04 -7.70
C GLN A 313 8.84 14.70 -6.74
N PHE A 314 9.04 14.90 -5.43
CA PHE A 314 7.95 14.92 -4.46
C PHE A 314 7.70 16.39 -4.05
N PHE A 315 6.97 17.14 -4.86
CA PHE A 315 6.36 18.40 -4.43
C PHE A 315 4.91 18.12 -4.01
N ILE A 316 4.73 17.60 -2.80
CA ILE A 316 3.45 17.80 -2.12
C ILE A 316 3.40 19.28 -1.76
N HIS A 317 2.61 20.06 -2.49
CA HIS A 317 2.34 21.44 -2.16
C HIS A 317 1.71 21.49 -0.77
N GLY A 318 2.50 21.87 0.23
CA GLY A 318 1.96 22.43 1.45
C GLY A 318 1.42 23.81 1.10
N ASP A 319 0.10 23.95 0.99
CA ASP A 319 -0.53 25.26 0.94
C ASP A 319 -0.11 26.03 2.21
N GLY A 320 0.74 27.03 2.02
CA GLY A 320 1.42 27.70 3.13
C GLY A 320 2.40 28.81 2.72
N GLY A 321 2.02 29.68 1.78
CA GLY A 321 2.44 31.08 1.83
C GLY A 321 3.58 31.56 0.90
N ALA A 322 3.28 32.71 0.27
CA ALA A 322 4.18 33.70 -0.36
C ALA A 322 4.89 33.31 -1.67
N ARG A 323 4.20 33.64 -2.78
CA ARG A 323 4.87 34.09 -4.00
C ARG A 323 5.77 35.28 -3.66
N VAL A 324 7.07 35.07 -3.67
CA VAL A 324 8.04 36.15 -3.89
C VAL A 324 8.38 36.12 -5.37
N THR A 325 7.70 36.98 -6.14
CA THR A 325 8.15 37.38 -7.47
C THR A 325 9.45 38.16 -7.30
N ARG A 326 10.54 37.63 -7.84
CA ARG A 326 11.77 38.39 -8.06
C ARG A 326 11.56 39.29 -9.30
N ASP A 327 11.64 40.59 -9.07
CA ASP A 327 12.31 41.51 -10.00
C ASP A 327 13.72 41.80 -9.42
#